data_AF-A0A553JPA7-F1
#
_entry.id   AF-A0A553JPA7-F1
#
_cell.length_a   1.000
_cell.length_b   1.000
_cell.length_c   1.000
_cell.angle_alpha   90.00
_cell.angle_beta   90.00
_cell.angle_gamma   90.00
#
_symmetry.space_group_name_H-M   'P 1'
#
loop_
_entity.id
_entity.type
_entity.pdbx_description
1 polymer ?
#
loop_
_entity_poly.entity_id
_entity_poly.type
_entity_poly.pdbx_seq_one_letter_code
_entity_poly.pdbx_strand_id
1 'polypeptide(L)' 'MSSKKIDPTTLNFLLKLRRAKQIDTLETMTEALERQNPLASDQEAIALAWVLREKEIKTGVSSI' A
#
# COMPACT_ATOMS: atom_id res chain seq x y z
N MET A 1 -14.47 -12.18 13.32
CA MET A 1 -13.48 -11.25 12.74
C MET A 1 -13.57 -11.37 11.24
N SER A 2 -14.19 -10.41 10.57
CA SER A 2 -14.34 -10.46 9.11
C SER A 2 -12.98 -10.26 8.48
N SER A 3 -12.38 -11.33 7.96
CA SER A 3 -11.27 -11.26 7.01
C SER A 3 -11.80 -10.55 5.77
N LYS A 4 -11.82 -9.21 5.79
CA LYS A 4 -12.12 -8.40 4.61
C LYS A 4 -11.10 -8.82 3.56
N LYS A 5 -11.57 -9.53 2.53
CA LYS A 5 -10.75 -9.83 1.35
C LYS A 5 -10.23 -8.49 0.85
N ILE A 6 -8.91 -8.34 0.86
CA ILE A 6 -8.24 -7.16 0.30
C ILE A 6 -8.63 -7.13 -1.17
N ASP A 7 -9.12 -5.98 -1.63
CA ASP A 7 -9.45 -5.76 -3.03
C ASP A 7 -8.21 -6.05 -3.92
N PRO A 8 -8.35 -6.70 -5.09
CA PRO A 8 -7.22 -7.05 -5.95
C PRO A 8 -6.35 -5.86 -6.36
N THR A 9 -6.93 -4.68 -6.56
CA THR A 9 -6.21 -3.45 -6.93
C THR A 9 -5.36 -2.97 -5.77
N THR A 10 -5.92 -2.97 -4.56
CA THR A 10 -5.18 -2.66 -3.33
C THR A 10 -4.04 -3.65 -3.11
N LEU A 11 -4.28 -4.95 -3.32
CA LEU A 11 -3.25 -5.99 -3.22
C LEU A 11 -2.11 -5.75 -4.21
N ASN A 12 -2.43 -5.40 -5.46
CA ASN A 12 -1.43 -5.11 -6.49
C ASN A 12 -0.53 -3.93 -6.09
N PHE A 13 -1.10 -2.84 -5.57
CA PHE A 13 -0.31 -1.71 -5.08
C PHE A 13 0.50 -2.06 -3.85
N LEU A 14 -0.06 -2.85 -2.91
CA LEU A 14 0.65 -3.31 -1.73
C LEU A 14 1.87 -4.15 -2.08
N LEU A 15 1.77 -5.06 -3.06
CA LEU A 15 2.92 -5.84 -3.54
C LEU A 15 4.02 -4.96 -4.15
N LYS A 16 3.67 -3.86 -4.82
CA LYS A 16 4.65 -2.87 -5.31
C LYS A 16 5.32 -2.14 -4.14
N LEU A 17 4.54 -1.69 -3.16
CA LEU A 17 5.02 -0.96 -1.97
C LEU A 17 5.79 -1.84 -0.98
N ARG A 18 5.63 -3.17 -1.03
CA ARG A 18 6.32 -4.12 -0.13
C ARG A 18 7.85 -4.05 -0.21
N ARG A 19 8.41 -3.51 -1.29
CA ARG A 19 9.85 -3.26 -1.45
C ARG A 19 10.37 -2.16 -0.52
N ALA A 20 9.51 -1.23 -0.10
CA ALA A 20 9.87 -0.20 0.87
C ALA A 20 10.09 -0.84 2.25
N LYS A 21 11.30 -0.69 2.79
CA LYS A 21 11.68 -1.17 4.14
C LYS A 21 11.63 -0.07 5.20
N GLN A 22 11.58 1.19 4.77
CA GLN A 22 11.54 2.39 5.60
C GLN A 22 10.35 3.25 5.16
N ILE A 23 9.84 4.08 6.09
CA ILE A 23 8.68 4.95 5.85
C ILE A 23 8.99 5.98 4.76
N ASP A 24 10.16 6.61 4.80
CA ASP A 24 10.55 7.63 3.79
C ASP A 24 10.56 7.06 2.36
N THR A 25 11.01 5.80 2.21
CA THR A 25 10.95 5.10 0.93
C THR A 25 9.51 4.78 0.53
N LEU A 26 8.67 4.40 1.49
CA LEU A 26 7.26 4.11 1.27
C LEU A 26 6.52 5.37 0.78
N GLU A 27 6.75 6.53 1.38
CA GLU A 27 6.20 7.82 0.94
C GLU A 27 6.62 8.15 -0.49
N THR A 28 7.92 8.10 -0.79
CA THR A 28 8.45 8.39 -2.13
C THR A 28 7.84 7.46 -3.20
N MET A 29 7.70 6.17 -2.88
CA MET A 29 7.10 5.19 -3.80
C MET A 29 5.60 5.42 -4.00
N THR A 30 4.89 5.81 -2.94
CA THR A 30 3.46 6.12 -3.01
C THR A 30 3.20 7.35 -3.86
N GLU A 31 3.92 8.45 -3.66
CA GLU A 31 3.78 9.65 -4.51
C GLU A 31 4.01 9.34 -5.99
N ALA A 32 4.99 8.48 -6.30
CA ALA A 32 5.25 8.05 -7.66
C ALA A 32 4.09 7.24 -8.25
N LEU A 33 3.46 6.37 -7.45
CA LEU A 33 2.30 5.60 -7.87
C LEU A 33 1.07 6.48 -8.06
N GLU A 34 0.83 7.45 -7.16
CA GLU A 34 -0.30 8.37 -7.26
C GLU A 34 -0.20 9.22 -8.53
N ARG A 35 1.00 9.71 -8.89
CA ARG A 35 1.23 10.44 -10.15
C ARG A 35 0.98 9.57 -11.39
N GLN A 36 1.27 8.27 -11.31
CA GLN A 36 1.07 7.33 -12.42
C GLN A 36 -0.38 6.86 -12.57
N ASN A 37 -1.19 6.93 -11.52
CA ASN A 37 -2.55 6.38 -11.48
C ASN A 37 -3.54 7.46 -10.98
N PRO A 38 -3.92 8.45 -11.82
CA PRO A 38 -4.69 9.62 -11.39
C PRO A 38 -6.19 9.33 -11.12
N LEU A 39 -6.65 8.10 -11.34
CA LEU A 39 -8.04 7.71 -11.11
C LEU A 39 -8.34 7.64 -9.60
N ALA A 40 -9.48 8.17 -9.18
CA ALA A 40 -9.86 8.20 -7.77
C ALA A 40 -9.88 6.80 -7.12
N SER A 41 -10.35 5.78 -7.85
CA SER A 41 -10.33 4.39 -7.38
C SER A 41 -8.93 3.85 -7.11
N ASP A 42 -7.95 4.25 -7.93
CA ASP A 42 -6.56 3.84 -7.75
C ASP A 42 -5.92 4.58 -6.58
N GLN A 43 -6.23 5.88 -6.41
CA GLN A 43 -5.78 6.67 -5.27
C GLN A 43 -6.25 6.06 -3.94
N GLU A 44 -7.53 5.67 -3.86
CA GLU A 44 -8.07 4.98 -2.68
C GLU A 44 -7.34 3.66 -2.42
N ALA A 45 -7.10 2.86 -3.46
CA ALA A 45 -6.38 1.59 -3.35
C ALA A 45 -4.90 1.78 -2.94
N ILE A 46 -4.23 2.83 -3.44
CA ILE A 46 -2.86 3.19 -3.07
C ILE A 46 -2.80 3.64 -1.60
N ALA A 47 -3.73 4.47 -1.15
CA ALA A 47 -3.82 4.92 0.24
C ALA A 47 -4.01 3.73 1.20
N LEU A 48 -4.90 2.79 0.88
CA LEU A 48 -5.09 1.57 1.66
C LEU A 48 -3.82 0.70 1.68
N ALA A 49 -3.15 0.55 0.54
CA ALA A 49 -1.89 -0.18 0.43
C ALA A 49 -0.78 0.46 1.27
N TRP A 50 -0.71 1.80 1.32
CA TRP A 50 0.24 2.53 2.15
C TRP A 50 0.01 2.25 3.64
N VAL A 51 -1.24 2.35 4.13
CA VAL A 51 -1.56 2.09 5.54
C VAL A 51 -1.20 0.65 5.94
N LEU A 52 -1.50 -0.31 5.08
CA LEU A 52 -1.13 -1.71 5.31
C LEU A 52 0.39 -1.86 5.38
N ARG A 53 1.13 -1.28 4.42
CA ARG A 53 2.58 -1.40 4.40
C ARG A 53 3.25 -0.66 5.57
N GLU A 54 2.73 0.49 5.95
CA GLU A 54 3.18 1.25 7.11
C GLU A 54 3.08 0.40 8.38
N LYS A 55 1.93 -0.26 8.58
CA LYS A 55 1.73 -1.19 9.68
C LYS A 55 2.71 -2.36 9.64
N GLU A 56 2.95 -2.95 8.47
CA GLU A 56 3.94 -4.03 8.31
C GLU A 56 5.36 -3.58 8.70
N ILE A 57 5.76 -2.37 8.30
CA ILE A 57 7.07 -1.81 8.65
C ILE A 57 7.17 -1.56 10.16
N LYS A 58 6.15 -0.93 10.77
CA LYS A 58 6.13 -0.60 12.20
C LYS A 58 6.07 -1.84 13.09
N THR A 59 5.38 -2.90 12.68
CA THR A 59 5.16 -4.10 13.49
C THR A 59 6.11 -5.25 13.16
N GLY A 60 6.76 -5.23 11.99
CA GLY A 60 7.56 -6.35 11.49
C GLY A 60 6.73 -7.57 11.05
N VAL A 61 5.40 -7.47 11.02
CA VAL A 61 4.48 -8.58 10.70
C VAL A 61 3.79 -8.31 9.37
N SER A 62 3.82 -9.29 8.46
CA SER A 62 3.10 -9.22 7.18
C SER A 62 1.58 -9.21 7.41
N SER A 63 0.86 -8.29 6.76
CA SER A 63 -0.59 -8.16 6.91
C SER A 63 -1.39 -9.10 6.00
N ILE A 64 -0.68 -9.94 5.23
CA ILE A 64 -1.17 -10.93 4.26
C ILE A 64 -0.29 -12.17 4.32
#